data_AF-A0A7J7Q5W7-F1
#
_entry.id   AF-A0A7J7Q5W7-F1
#
_cell.length_a   1.000
_cell.length_b   1.000
_cell.length_c   1.000
_cell.angle_alpha   90.00
_cell.angle_beta   90.00
_cell.angle_gamma   90.00
#
_symmetry.space_group_name_H-M   'P 1'
#
loop_
_entity.id
_entity.type
_entity.pdbx_description
1 polymer ?
#
loop_
_entity_poly.entity_id
_entity_poly.type
_entity_poly.pdbx_seq_one_letter_code
_entity_poly.pdbx_strand_id
1 'polypeptide(L)'
;MKKSLPDGSSSICFANGDVKHAKRSGRIDYYYAEVATWQSSHPSGLEVYYFPSGQVEGHHPGGSKDIVFPDGSIRRVSPDGCEQYITAAMLAAAVRKPPPDMDSMLWQHP
;
A
#
# COMPACT_ATOMS: atom_id res chain seq x y z
N MET A 1 2.26 -9.05 19.12
CA MET A 1 1.09 -9.96 19.29
C MET A 1 0.65 -10.45 17.91
N LYS A 2 0.31 -11.75 17.74
CA LYS A 2 -0.24 -12.30 16.49
C LYS A 2 -1.71 -12.69 16.69
N LYS A 3 -2.57 -12.38 15.74
CA LYS A 3 -4.01 -12.72 15.70
C LYS A 3 -4.35 -13.33 14.35
N SER A 4 -5.04 -14.46 14.34
CA SER A 4 -5.63 -15.05 13.12
C SER A 4 -7.13 -14.72 13.10
N LEU A 5 -7.69 -14.44 11.93
CA LEU A 5 -9.09 -14.04 11.75
C LEU A 5 -9.90 -15.15 11.06
N PRO A 6 -11.24 -15.23 11.26
CA PRO A 6 -12.08 -16.28 10.68
C PRO A 6 -12.08 -16.33 9.14
N ASP A 7 -11.79 -15.21 8.48
CA ASP A 7 -11.70 -15.10 7.02
C ASP A 7 -10.40 -15.68 6.42
N GLY A 8 -9.51 -16.21 7.27
CA GLY A 8 -8.21 -16.76 6.89
C GLY A 8 -7.10 -15.71 6.77
N SER A 9 -7.36 -14.46 7.13
CA SER A 9 -6.32 -13.43 7.27
C SER A 9 -5.63 -13.50 8.64
N SER A 10 -4.51 -12.80 8.79
CA SER A 10 -3.82 -12.68 10.08
C SER A 10 -3.16 -11.33 10.25
N SER A 11 -3.12 -10.83 11.48
CA SER A 11 -2.49 -9.57 11.89
C SER A 11 -1.37 -9.84 12.89
N ILE A 12 -0.27 -9.08 12.78
CA ILE A 12 0.84 -9.07 13.73
C ILE A 12 1.09 -7.61 14.12
N CYS A 13 1.00 -7.30 15.41
CA CYS A 13 1.42 -6.02 15.97
C CYS A 13 2.82 -6.16 16.57
N PHE A 14 3.75 -5.30 16.16
CA PHE A 14 5.13 -5.28 16.62
C PHE A 14 5.32 -4.31 17.79
N ALA A 15 6.42 -4.46 18.53
CA ALA A 15 6.69 -3.64 19.71
C ALA A 15 6.98 -2.16 19.38
N ASN A 16 7.44 -1.88 18.16
CA ASN A 16 7.64 -0.52 17.64
C ASN A 16 6.34 0.15 17.15
N GLY A 17 5.19 -0.52 17.31
CA GLY A 17 3.89 -0.01 16.87
C GLY A 17 3.49 -0.44 15.45
N ASP A 18 4.40 -1.04 14.68
CA ASP A 18 4.08 -1.47 13.32
C ASP A 18 3.00 -2.55 13.31
N VAL A 19 2.24 -2.61 12.23
CA VAL A 19 1.19 -3.61 12.02
C VAL A 19 1.38 -4.28 10.68
N LYS A 20 1.46 -5.61 10.66
CA LYS A 20 1.44 -6.41 9.44
C LYS A 20 0.15 -7.21 9.36
N HIS A 21 -0.57 -7.08 8.27
CA HIS A 21 -1.79 -7.82 8.00
C HIS A 21 -1.69 -8.62 6.70
N ALA A 22 -1.70 -9.94 6.81
CA ALA A 22 -1.65 -10.87 5.69
C ALA A 22 -3.07 -11.30 5.29
N LYS A 23 -3.48 -10.98 4.06
CA LYS A 23 -4.80 -11.32 3.52
C LYS A 23 -4.80 -12.69 2.85
N ARG A 24 -5.96 -13.33 2.84
CA ARG A 24 -6.16 -14.61 2.13
C ARG A 24 -5.84 -14.54 0.63
N SER A 25 -5.96 -13.36 0.02
CA SER A 25 -5.60 -13.14 -1.38
C SER A 25 -4.09 -13.17 -1.66
N GLY A 26 -3.25 -13.28 -0.62
CA GLY A 26 -1.79 -13.17 -0.73
C GLY A 26 -1.28 -11.72 -0.69
N ARG A 27 -2.16 -10.71 -0.62
CA ARG A 27 -1.75 -9.32 -0.37
C ARG A 27 -1.29 -9.17 1.09
N ILE A 28 -0.19 -8.47 1.29
CA ILE A 28 0.28 -8.05 2.61
C ILE A 28 0.12 -6.54 2.72
N ASP A 29 -0.56 -6.09 3.76
CA ASP A 29 -0.66 -4.68 4.14
C ASP A 29 0.23 -4.46 5.38
N TYR A 30 1.19 -3.55 5.32
CA TYR A 30 2.14 -3.24 6.40
C TYR A 30 2.05 -1.76 6.74
N TYR A 31 1.85 -1.44 8.01
CA TYR A 31 1.85 -0.08 8.54
C TYR A 31 3.14 0.17 9.31
N TYR A 32 3.87 1.20 8.90
CA TYR A 32 5.06 1.71 9.57
C TYR A 32 4.64 2.84 10.50
N ALA A 33 4.64 2.58 11.81
CA ALA A 33 4.10 3.50 12.80
C ALA A 33 4.94 4.77 12.96
N GLU A 34 6.26 4.67 12.87
CA GLU A 34 7.18 5.80 13.04
C GLU A 34 6.93 6.93 12.02
N VAL A 35 6.60 6.55 10.78
CA VAL A 35 6.41 7.49 9.66
C VAL A 35 4.97 7.54 9.16
N ALA A 36 4.06 6.84 9.84
CA ALA A 36 2.65 6.72 9.49
C ALA A 36 2.38 6.35 8.02
N THR A 37 3.16 5.41 7.47
CA THR A 37 3.08 4.99 6.06
C THR A 37 2.49 3.60 5.93
N TRP A 38 1.59 3.40 4.98
CA TRP A 38 1.16 2.07 4.57
C TRP A 38 1.96 1.58 3.37
N GLN A 39 2.26 0.28 3.35
CA GLN A 39 2.74 -0.46 2.18
C GLN A 39 1.81 -1.65 1.92
N SER A 40 1.29 -1.77 0.71
CA SER A 40 0.55 -2.92 0.23
C SER A 40 1.37 -3.67 -0.82
N SER A 41 1.89 -4.85 -0.48
CA SER A 41 2.59 -5.74 -1.42
C SER A 41 1.63 -6.74 -2.02
N HIS A 42 1.48 -6.73 -3.34
CA HIS A 42 0.57 -7.59 -4.09
C HIS A 42 1.27 -8.84 -4.67
N PRO A 43 0.54 -9.96 -4.88
CA PRO A 43 1.10 -11.16 -5.52
C PRO A 43 1.68 -10.94 -6.92
N SER A 44 1.27 -9.87 -7.62
CA SER A 44 1.84 -9.48 -8.91
C SER A 44 3.24 -8.86 -8.80
N GLY A 45 3.75 -8.63 -7.58
CA GLY A 45 4.97 -7.89 -7.30
C GLY A 45 4.81 -6.36 -7.31
N LEU A 46 3.59 -5.84 -7.52
CA LEU A 46 3.30 -4.42 -7.36
C LEU A 46 3.29 -4.08 -5.87
N GLU A 47 4.01 -3.02 -5.49
CA GLU A 47 3.93 -2.44 -4.15
C GLU A 47 3.25 -1.08 -4.20
N VAL A 48 2.35 -0.80 -3.28
CA VAL A 48 1.68 0.50 -3.18
C VAL A 48 1.97 1.14 -1.83
N TYR A 49 2.55 2.33 -1.83
CA TYR A 49 2.87 3.10 -0.65
C TYR A 49 1.89 4.26 -0.49
N TYR A 50 1.39 4.48 0.72
CA TYR A 50 0.50 5.59 1.07
C TYR A 50 1.16 6.42 2.16
N PHE A 51 1.48 7.67 1.83
CA PHE A 51 2.19 8.58 2.71
C PHE A 51 1.21 9.51 3.46
N PRO A 52 1.56 9.98 4.67
CA PRO A 52 0.76 10.95 5.42
C PRO A 52 0.47 12.26 4.66
N SER A 53 1.34 12.63 3.71
CA SER A 53 1.16 13.79 2.86
C SER A 53 -0.04 13.69 1.91
N GLY A 54 -0.61 12.49 1.74
CA GLY A 54 -1.60 12.17 0.71
C GLY A 54 -0.99 11.69 -0.60
N GLN A 55 0.35 11.65 -0.71
CA GLN A 55 1.03 11.04 -1.85
C GLN A 55 0.83 9.52 -1.85
N VAL A 56 0.64 8.95 -3.03
CA VAL A 56 0.56 7.50 -3.24
C VAL A 56 1.57 7.09 -4.30
N GLU A 57 2.33 6.03 -4.04
CA GLU A 57 3.30 5.51 -5.00
C GLU A 57 3.06 4.04 -5.34
N GLY A 58 2.99 3.69 -6.62
CA GLY A 58 2.99 2.31 -7.11
C GLY A 58 4.34 1.92 -7.68
N HIS A 59 5.06 0.99 -7.04
CA HIS A 59 6.36 0.50 -7.48
C HIS A 59 6.16 -0.82 -8.23
N HIS A 60 6.44 -0.83 -9.52
CA HIS A 60 6.21 -1.96 -10.40
C HIS A 60 7.42 -2.91 -10.43
N PRO A 61 7.24 -4.22 -10.66
CA PRO A 61 8.35 -5.18 -10.77
C PRO A 61 9.40 -4.83 -11.82
N GLY A 62 8.99 -4.10 -12.88
CA GLY A 62 9.89 -3.63 -13.94
C GLY A 62 10.72 -2.39 -13.56
N GLY A 63 10.63 -1.91 -12.32
CA GLY A 63 11.37 -0.77 -11.79
C GLY A 63 10.73 0.60 -12.05
N SER A 64 9.66 0.67 -12.85
CA SER A 64 8.90 1.91 -13.02
C SER A 64 8.09 2.24 -11.75
N LYS A 65 7.87 3.53 -11.52
CA LYS A 65 7.08 4.04 -10.39
C LYS A 65 5.97 4.94 -10.89
N ASP A 66 4.77 4.75 -10.38
CA ASP A 66 3.66 5.70 -10.53
C ASP A 66 3.56 6.53 -9.26
N ILE A 67 3.53 7.85 -9.37
CA ILE A 67 3.42 8.78 -8.24
C ILE A 67 2.15 9.60 -8.44
N VAL A 68 1.22 9.50 -7.49
CA VAL A 68 0.02 10.34 -7.39
C VAL A 68 0.28 11.35 -6.29
N PHE A 69 0.33 12.62 -6.67
CA PHE A 69 0.56 13.71 -5.73
C PHE A 69 -0.75 14.15 -5.05
N PRO A 70 -0.68 14.83 -3.90
CA PRO A 70 -1.86 15.31 -3.18
C PRO A 70 -2.73 16.28 -3.98
N ASP A 71 -2.14 17.00 -4.95
CA ASP A 71 -2.86 17.89 -5.87
C ASP A 71 -3.57 17.14 -7.01
N GLY A 72 -3.47 15.81 -7.05
CA GLY A 72 -4.06 14.94 -8.06
C GLY A 72 -3.23 14.79 -9.33
N SER A 73 -2.09 15.49 -9.46
CA SER A 73 -1.17 15.28 -10.56
C SER A 73 -0.52 13.90 -10.47
N ILE A 74 -0.23 13.31 -11.64
CA ILE A 74 0.30 11.95 -11.72
C ILE A 74 1.54 11.94 -12.60
N ARG A 75 2.61 11.35 -12.09
CA ARG A 75 3.84 11.10 -12.84
C ARG A 75 4.17 9.61 -12.88
N ARG A 76 4.79 9.19 -13.98
CA ARG A 76 5.50 7.91 -14.06
C ARG A 76 6.98 8.17 -14.19
N VAL A 77 7.76 7.50 -13.35
CA VAL A 77 9.23 7.48 -13.41
C VAL A 77 9.66 6.13 -13.97
N SER A 78 10.40 6.10 -15.06
CA SER A 78 10.98 4.87 -15.60
C SER A 78 12.28 4.47 -14.87
N PRO A 79 12.77 3.23 -15.04
CA PRO A 79 13.98 2.76 -14.34
C PRO A 79 15.25 3.59 -14.62
N ASP A 80 15.30 4.28 -15.75
CA ASP A 80 16.38 5.21 -16.13
C ASP A 80 16.22 6.61 -15.51
N GLY A 81 15.16 6.84 -14.74
CA GLY A 81 14.86 8.10 -14.07
C GLY A 81 14.06 9.11 -14.91
N CYS A 82 13.69 8.78 -16.16
CA CYS A 82 12.87 9.69 -16.95
C CYS A 82 11.46 9.83 -16.34
N GLU A 83 10.98 11.07 -16.22
CA GLU A 83 9.65 11.38 -15.72
C GLU A 83 8.70 11.78 -16.85
N GLN A 84 7.46 11.30 -16.77
CA GLN A 84 6.40 11.68 -17.69
C GLN A 84 5.08 11.88 -16.94
N TYR A 85 4.28 12.87 -17.36
CA TYR A 85 2.90 13.00 -16.91
C TYR A 85 2.04 11.88 -17.50
N ILE A 86 1.20 11.27 -16.67
CA ILE A 86 0.24 10.26 -17.11
C ILE A 86 -1.15 10.59 -16.58
N THR A 87 -2.17 9.87 -17.06
CA THR A 87 -3.55 10.00 -16.56
C THR A 87 -3.91 8.87 -15.61
N ALA A 88 -4.97 9.06 -14.82
CA ALA A 88 -5.49 8.02 -13.91
C ALA A 88 -5.90 6.72 -14.63
N ALA A 89 -6.23 6.80 -15.93
CA ALA A 89 -6.54 5.63 -16.76
C ALA A 89 -5.33 4.70 -16.95
N MET A 90 -4.10 5.23 -16.87
CA MET A 90 -2.84 4.50 -17.06
C MET A 90 -2.30 3.88 -15.75
N LEU A 91 -2.91 4.21 -14.61
CA LEU A 91 -2.53 3.65 -13.31
C LEU A 91 -3.01 2.21 -13.15
N ALA A 92 -2.21 1.40 -12.47
CA ALA A 92 -2.68 0.13 -11.95
C ALA A 92 -3.86 0.34 -11.00
N ALA A 93 -4.88 -0.51 -11.09
CA ALA A 93 -6.10 -0.35 -10.31
C ALA A 93 -5.87 -0.33 -8.79
N ALA A 94 -4.81 -0.99 -8.31
CA ALA A 94 -4.44 -0.99 -6.90
C ALA A 94 -3.95 0.39 -6.40
N VAL A 95 -3.23 1.15 -7.23
CA VAL A 95 -2.71 2.49 -6.87
C VAL A 95 -3.84 3.49 -6.65
N ARG A 96 -5.00 3.27 -7.29
CA ARG A 96 -6.20 4.14 -7.15
C ARG A 96 -7.05 3.80 -5.92
N LYS A 97 -6.73 2.73 -5.18
CA LYS A 97 -7.48 2.34 -3.98
C LYS A 97 -7.02 3.18 -2.79
N PRO A 98 -7.91 3.51 -1.84
CA PRO A 98 -7.51 4.18 -0.61
C PRO A 98 -6.53 3.31 0.20
N PRO A 99 -5.79 3.92 1.15
CA PRO A 99 -4.95 3.16 2.08
C PRO A 99 -5.79 2.12 2.84
N PRO A 100 -5.16 1.04 3.31
CA PRO A 100 -5.84 0.07 4.15
C PRO A 100 -6.40 0.71 5.43
N ASP A 101 -7.56 0.20 5.87
CA ASP A 101 -8.21 0.65 7.10
C ASP A 101 -7.68 -0.14 8.30
N MET A 102 -7.04 0.54 9.25
CA MET A 102 -6.45 -0.05 10.45
C MET A 102 -7.51 -0.66 11.37
N ASP A 103 -8.69 -0.05 11.48
CA ASP A 103 -9.73 -0.50 12.41
C ASP A 103 -10.26 -1.87 11.97
N SER A 104 -10.51 -2.04 10.67
CA SER A 104 -10.89 -3.34 10.09
C SER A 104 -9.88 -4.48 10.34
N MET A 105 -8.61 -4.16 10.60
CA MET A 105 -7.53 -5.14 10.79
C MET A 105 -7.29 -5.54 12.24
N LEU A 106 -7.68 -4.68 13.18
CA LEU A 106 -7.45 -4.88 14.61
C LEU A 106 -8.75 -5.26 15.34
N TRP A 107 -9.87 -4.65 14.95
CA TRP A 107 -11.18 -4.77 15.59
C TRP A 107 -12.24 -5.24 14.59
N GLN A 108 -12.42 -6.56 14.50
CA GLN A 108 -13.69 -7.07 13.98
C GLN A 108 -14.71 -6.98 15.12
N HIS A 109 -15.73 -6.15 14.95
CA HIS A 109 -16.85 -6.07 15.89
C HIS A 109 -17.53 -7.45 16.03
N PRO A 110 -18.05 -7.78 17.23
CA PRO A 110 -18.70 -9.05 17.51
C PRO A 110 -19.93 -9.32 16.62
#